data_AF-A0A9Q9HBA9-F1
#
_entry.id   AF-A0A9Q9HBA9-F1
#
_cell.length_a   1.000
_cell.length_b   1.000
_cell.length_c   1.000
_cell.angle_alpha   90.00
_cell.angle_beta   90.00
_cell.angle_gamma   90.00
#
_symmetry.space_group_name_H-M   'P 1'
#
loop_
_entity.id
_entity.type
_entity.pdbx_description
1 polymer ?
#
loop_
_entity_poly.entity_id
_entity_poly.type
_entity_poly.pdbx_seq_one_letter_code
_entity_poly.pdbx_strand_id
1 'polypeptide(L)'
;MLQNPPTSVLNPLLSTKELSFFLTTSQAFARNLMKEIGIPKRGKGYPRARLLSALGFPHPLPTDEEALLQPLLDPQRAAAASGTSAKTFGRMFDGSHHDRTFKNYIHLGPRKRLIFPFELDAWMTGMPPKFIRDKSLMHPRLRGAKASVSTQTIQILPGSASGPQATTSTFFLPPNFLPPKR
;
A
#
# COMPACT_ATOMS: atom_id res chain seq x y z
N MET A 1 31.74 -25.36 20.33
CA MET A 1 30.55 -25.87 19.62
C MET A 1 29.72 -24.68 19.18
N LEU A 2 29.81 -24.32 17.90
CA LEU A 2 29.04 -23.21 17.32
C LEU A 2 27.62 -23.71 17.03
N GLN A 3 26.70 -23.44 17.95
CA GLN A 3 25.28 -23.57 17.69
C GLN A 3 24.89 -22.46 16.70
N ASN A 4 24.84 -22.81 15.42
CA ASN A 4 24.08 -22.02 14.45
C ASN A 4 22.62 -21.99 14.95
N PRO A 5 22.00 -20.82 15.15
CA PRO A 5 20.60 -20.77 15.51
C PRO A 5 19.79 -21.41 14.37
N PRO A 6 18.64 -22.06 14.68
CA PRO A 6 17.78 -22.57 13.64
C PRO A 6 17.41 -21.39 12.75
N THR A 7 17.76 -21.44 11.47
CA THR A 7 17.11 -20.66 10.42
C THR A 7 15.63 -20.93 10.55
N SER A 8 14.95 -20.06 11.29
CA SER A 8 13.51 -20.04 11.42
C SER A 8 13.00 -20.07 9.99
N VAL A 9 12.37 -21.17 9.60
CA VAL A 9 11.75 -21.31 8.29
C VAL A 9 10.67 -20.24 8.30
N LEU A 10 11.02 -19.06 7.78
CA LEU A 10 10.20 -17.86 7.76
C LEU A 10 8.86 -18.29 7.20
N ASN A 11 7.87 -18.42 8.08
CA ASN A 11 6.53 -18.83 7.66
C ASN A 11 6.10 -17.85 6.58
N PRO A 12 5.92 -18.29 5.31
CA PRO A 12 5.66 -17.35 4.22
C PRO A 12 4.31 -16.62 4.38
N LEU A 13 3.50 -17.11 5.32
CA LEU A 13 2.17 -16.64 5.65
C LEU A 13 2.16 -16.04 7.05
N LEU A 14 1.57 -14.85 7.17
CA LEU A 14 1.32 -14.14 8.41
C LEU A 14 -0.09 -14.47 8.92
N SER A 15 -0.22 -14.95 10.15
CA SER A 15 -1.53 -15.18 10.76
C SER A 15 -2.31 -13.88 10.92
N THR A 16 -3.64 -13.94 11.01
CA THR A 16 -4.46 -12.75 11.31
C THR A 16 -4.10 -12.12 12.66
N LYS A 17 -3.72 -12.93 13.65
CA LYS A 17 -3.27 -12.45 14.97
C LYS A 17 -1.96 -11.67 14.85
N GLU A 18 -0.97 -12.24 14.17
CA GLU A 18 0.32 -11.61 13.89
C GLU A 18 0.15 -10.32 13.09
N LEU A 19 -0.73 -10.32 12.08
CA LEU A 19 -1.02 -9.15 11.27
C LEU A 19 -1.64 -8.01 12.10
N SER A 20 -2.56 -8.35 13.00
CA SER A 20 -3.16 -7.36 13.90
C SER A 20 -2.16 -6.77 14.88
N PHE A 21 -1.20 -7.59 15.35
CA PHE A 21 -0.11 -7.15 16.22
C PHE A 21 0.88 -6.26 15.47
N PHE A 22 1.29 -6.65 14.26
CA PHE A 22 2.16 -5.88 13.39
C PHE A 22 1.59 -4.49 13.08
N LEU A 23 0.31 -4.42 12.72
CA LEU A 23 -0.39 -3.17 12.44
C LEU A 23 -0.86 -2.42 13.69
N THR A 24 -0.62 -2.94 14.90
CA THR A 24 -1.16 -2.42 16.16
C THR A 24 -2.68 -2.09 16.08
N THR A 25 -3.47 -2.98 15.47
CA THR A 25 -4.92 -2.80 15.20
C THR A 25 -5.74 -4.01 15.65
N SER A 26 -7.07 -3.91 15.55
CA SER A 26 -7.96 -5.06 15.75
C SER A 26 -7.84 -6.06 14.58
N GLN A 27 -8.12 -7.33 14.86
CA GLN A 27 -8.11 -8.39 13.83
C GLN A 27 -9.15 -8.14 12.72
N ALA A 28 -10.29 -7.51 13.03
CA ALA A 28 -11.28 -7.15 12.03
C ALA A 28 -10.74 -6.08 11.07
N PHE A 29 -10.12 -5.03 11.61
CA PHE A 29 -9.52 -3.97 10.82
C PHE A 29 -8.39 -4.51 9.92
N ALA A 30 -7.51 -5.32 10.50
CA ALA A 30 -6.45 -6.04 9.82
C ALA A 30 -6.96 -6.82 8.58
N ARG A 31 -8.03 -7.60 8.74
CA ARG A 31 -8.65 -8.34 7.62
C ARG A 31 -9.25 -7.43 6.56
N ASN A 32 -9.93 -6.37 6.98
CA ASN A 32 -10.53 -5.41 6.05
C ASN A 32 -9.45 -4.66 5.26
N LEU A 33 -8.36 -4.26 5.92
CA LEU A 33 -7.22 -3.64 5.26
C LEU A 33 -6.63 -4.57 4.19
N MET A 34 -6.42 -5.86 4.49
CA MET A 34 -5.91 -6.82 3.51
C MET A 34 -6.83 -6.94 2.28
N LYS A 35 -8.15 -6.90 2.48
CA LYS A 35 -9.12 -6.86 1.38
C LYS A 35 -9.01 -5.57 0.56
N GLU A 36 -8.90 -4.41 1.22
CA GLU A 36 -8.77 -3.10 0.55
C GLU A 36 -7.49 -2.99 -0.30
N ILE A 37 -6.39 -3.60 0.15
CA ILE A 37 -5.12 -3.61 -0.60
C ILE A 37 -4.99 -4.80 -1.57
N GLY A 38 -6.04 -5.60 -1.74
CA GLY A 38 -6.07 -6.70 -2.70
C GLY A 38 -5.20 -7.91 -2.34
N ILE A 39 -4.87 -8.12 -1.06
CA ILE A 39 -4.08 -9.27 -0.60
C ILE A 39 -5.02 -10.39 -0.13
N PRO A 40 -5.13 -11.50 -0.89
CA PRO A 40 -5.99 -12.61 -0.50
C PRO A 40 -5.38 -13.40 0.66
N LYS A 41 -6.24 -13.93 1.53
CA LYS A 41 -5.87 -14.92 2.53
C LYS A 41 -5.59 -16.25 1.83
N ARG A 42 -4.43 -16.86 2.09
CA ARG A 42 -4.04 -18.18 1.59
C ARG A 42 -3.96 -19.16 2.76
N GLY A 43 -4.86 -20.15 2.77
CA GLY A 43 -4.96 -21.11 3.87
C GLY A 43 -5.14 -20.40 5.22
N LYS A 44 -4.15 -20.55 6.11
CA LYS A 44 -4.20 -20.01 7.48
C LYS A 44 -3.76 -18.55 7.61
N GLY A 45 -3.19 -17.90 6.59
CA GLY A 45 -2.59 -16.57 6.72
C GLY A 45 -2.53 -15.72 5.44
N TYR A 46 -1.83 -14.59 5.52
CA TYR A 46 -1.61 -13.65 4.43
C TYR A 46 -0.16 -13.70 3.94
N PRO A 47 0.11 -13.68 2.63
CA PRO A 47 1.46 -13.74 2.10
C PRO A 47 2.30 -12.52 2.50
N ARG A 48 3.41 -12.76 3.22
CA ARG A 48 4.30 -11.71 3.75
C ARG A 48 4.90 -10.86 2.65
N ALA A 49 5.41 -11.49 1.59
CA ALA A 49 6.03 -10.78 0.48
C ALA A 49 5.08 -9.77 -0.20
N ARG A 50 3.79 -10.13 -0.35
CA ARG A 50 2.78 -9.22 -0.90
C ARG A 50 2.48 -8.06 0.05
N LEU A 51 2.48 -8.32 1.36
CA LEU A 51 2.29 -7.27 2.35
C LEU A 51 3.45 -6.26 2.31
N LEU A 52 4.69 -6.74 2.33
CA LEU A 52 5.88 -5.88 2.26
C LEU A 52 5.94 -5.09 0.94
N SER A 53 5.62 -5.73 -0.18
CA SER A 53 5.49 -5.04 -1.47
C SER A 53 4.43 -3.94 -1.43
N ALA A 54 3.25 -4.24 -0.87
CA ALA A 54 2.18 -3.25 -0.71
C ALA A 54 2.56 -2.09 0.23
N LEU A 55 3.49 -2.31 1.17
CA LEU A 55 4.04 -1.28 2.04
C LEU A 55 5.11 -0.42 1.36
N GLY A 56 5.57 -0.81 0.16
CA GLY A 56 6.52 -0.05 -0.67
C GLY A 56 7.96 -0.53 -0.59
N PHE A 57 8.22 -1.75 -0.09
CA PHE A 57 9.56 -2.33 -0.15
C PHE A 57 9.85 -2.88 -1.55
N PRO A 58 11.01 -2.57 -2.14
CA PRO A 58 11.36 -3.04 -3.48
C PRO A 58 11.61 -4.55 -3.50
N HIS A 59 11.49 -5.14 -4.69
CA HIS A 59 11.94 -6.50 -4.96
C HIS A 59 13.34 -6.49 -5.60
N PRO A 60 14.23 -7.44 -5.26
CA PRO A 60 14.07 -8.49 -4.25
C PRO A 60 13.98 -7.90 -2.82
N LEU A 61 13.22 -8.57 -1.95
CA LEU A 61 13.06 -8.11 -0.57
C LEU A 61 14.40 -8.20 0.17
N PRO A 62 14.67 -7.31 1.15
CA PRO A 62 15.91 -7.33 1.90
C PRO A 62 16.15 -8.67 2.62
N THR A 63 17.40 -9.08 2.72
CA THR A 63 17.81 -10.37 3.34
C THR A 63 17.30 -10.52 4.79
N ASP A 64 17.12 -9.40 5.50
CA ASP A 64 16.61 -9.33 6.88
C ASP A 64 15.08 -9.06 6.94
N GLU A 65 14.26 -9.83 6.22
CA GLU A 65 12.79 -9.64 6.22
C GLU A 65 12.16 -9.65 7.64
N GLU A 66 12.76 -10.36 8.60
CA GLU A 66 12.27 -10.42 9.98
C GLU A 66 12.30 -9.05 10.67
N ALA A 67 13.32 -8.23 10.39
CA ALA A 67 13.40 -6.89 10.96
C ALA A 67 12.30 -5.96 10.41
N LEU A 68 11.79 -6.24 9.20
CA LEU A 68 10.65 -5.51 8.63
C LEU A 68 9.31 -5.90 9.27
N LEU A 69 9.24 -7.02 9.98
CA LEU A 69 8.05 -7.49 10.69
C LEU A 69 7.97 -6.99 12.14
N GLN A 70 8.86 -6.08 12.54
CA GLN A 70 8.72 -5.40 13.81
C GLN A 70 7.39 -4.62 13.88
N PRO A 71 6.72 -4.60 15.05
CA PRO A 71 5.46 -3.89 15.20
C PRO A 71 5.59 -2.43 14.81
N LEU A 72 4.64 -1.97 14.01
CA LEU A 72 4.57 -0.57 13.64
C LEU A 72 4.18 0.27 14.84
N LEU A 73 4.85 1.41 14.99
CA LEU A 73 4.60 2.37 16.06
C LEU A 73 3.43 3.28 15.67
N ASP A 74 2.52 3.48 16.61
CA ASP A 74 1.54 4.55 16.52
C ASP A 74 2.19 5.90 16.91
N PRO A 75 1.54 7.04 16.63
CA PRO A 75 2.12 8.36 16.90
C PRO A 75 2.45 8.58 18.38
N GLN A 76 1.67 7.99 19.29
CA GLN A 76 1.88 8.15 20.73
C GLN A 76 3.14 7.41 21.19
N ARG A 77 3.32 6.17 20.74
CA ARG A 77 4.51 5.36 21.04
C ARG A 77 5.75 5.93 20.39
N ALA A 78 5.65 6.41 19.16
CA ALA A 78 6.77 7.06 18.48
C ALA A 78 7.19 8.36 19.18
N ALA A 79 6.22 9.17 19.64
CA ALA A 79 6.50 10.35 20.43
C ALA A 79 7.24 10.01 21.73
N ALA A 80 6.75 9.02 22.49
CA ALA A 80 7.41 8.54 23.71
C ALA A 80 8.84 8.05 23.44
N ALA A 81 9.06 7.29 22.37
CA ALA A 81 10.39 6.80 21.99
C ALA A 81 11.35 7.93 21.58
N SER A 82 10.85 8.98 20.94
CA SER A 82 11.63 10.16 20.55
C SER A 82 11.86 11.18 21.68
N GLY A 83 11.31 10.96 22.88
CA GLY A 83 11.34 11.97 23.96
C GLY A 83 10.54 13.23 23.66
N THR A 84 9.64 13.20 22.66
CA THR A 84 8.86 14.36 22.18
C THR A 84 7.40 14.23 22.60
N SER A 85 6.67 15.35 22.71
CA SER A 85 5.24 15.31 23.00
C SER A 85 4.43 14.73 21.83
N ALA A 86 3.40 13.92 22.12
CA ALA A 86 2.50 13.37 21.10
C ALA A 86 1.80 14.47 20.27
N LYS A 87 1.58 15.66 20.84
CA LYS A 87 1.00 16.82 20.15
C LYS A 87 1.98 17.40 19.13
N THR A 88 3.26 17.53 19.48
CA THR A 88 4.32 18.00 18.57
C THR A 88 4.48 17.01 17.43
N PHE A 89 4.57 15.72 17.75
CA PHE A 89 4.70 14.64 16.79
C PHE A 89 3.47 14.55 15.85
N GLY A 90 2.27 14.75 16.38
CA GLY A 90 1.04 14.88 15.60
C GLY A 90 1.05 16.06 14.62
N ARG A 91 1.51 17.24 15.05
CA ARG A 91 1.63 18.43 14.19
C ARG A 91 2.65 18.24 13.07
N MET A 92 3.74 17.50 13.31
CA MET A 92 4.72 17.18 12.28
C MET A 92 4.10 16.38 11.13
N PHE A 93 3.23 15.43 11.46
CA PHE A 93 2.49 14.64 10.48
C PHE A 93 1.47 15.44 9.67
N ASP A 94 0.79 16.39 10.31
CA ASP A 94 -0.19 17.24 9.64
C ASP A 94 0.49 18.34 8.79
N GLY A 95 1.83 18.43 8.83
CA GLY A 95 2.60 19.46 8.13
C GLY A 95 2.38 20.87 8.70
N SER A 96 1.77 20.97 9.88
CA SER A 96 1.48 22.21 10.60
C SER A 96 2.58 22.60 11.59
N HIS A 97 3.56 21.72 11.80
CA HIS A 97 4.78 22.02 12.54
C HIS A 97 5.84 22.66 11.62
N HIS A 98 6.67 23.55 12.19
CA HIS A 98 7.74 24.23 11.45
C HIS A 98 8.79 23.22 10.95
N ASP A 99 9.12 22.23 11.78
CA ASP A 99 9.93 21.08 11.38
C ASP A 99 9.06 20.01 10.71
N ARG A 100 8.99 20.06 9.37
CA ARG A 100 8.37 19.03 8.53
C ARG A 100 9.34 17.88 8.20
N THR A 101 10.15 17.47 9.17
CA THR A 101 11.32 16.60 8.91
C THR A 101 10.92 15.14 8.72
N PHE A 102 9.91 14.66 9.45
CA PHE A 102 9.49 13.26 9.36
C PHE A 102 8.35 13.05 8.34
N LYS A 103 8.70 12.51 7.17
CA LYS A 103 7.76 12.32 6.04
C LYS A 103 7.42 10.85 5.77
N ASN A 104 8.02 9.89 6.47
CA ASN A 104 7.91 8.47 6.15
C ASN A 104 6.94 7.77 7.13
N TYR A 105 5.68 7.66 6.76
CA TYR A 105 4.66 7.01 7.57
C TYR A 105 3.59 6.35 6.67
N ILE A 106 2.84 5.42 7.23
CA ILE A 106 1.76 4.67 6.58
C ILE A 106 0.41 5.25 7.01
N HIS A 107 -0.46 5.56 6.06
CA HIS A 107 -1.81 6.00 6.34
C HIS A 107 -2.75 4.80 6.48
N LEU A 108 -3.25 4.54 7.70
CA LEU A 108 -4.33 3.57 7.92
C LEU A 108 -5.71 4.21 7.94
N GLY A 109 -5.80 5.48 8.35
CA GLY A 109 -7.04 6.25 8.34
C GLY A 109 -6.84 7.71 8.74
N PRO A 110 -7.92 8.48 8.89
CA PRO A 110 -7.85 9.93 9.14
C PRO A 110 -7.04 10.31 10.39
N ARG A 111 -7.11 9.47 11.44
CA ARG A 111 -6.43 9.71 12.73
C ARG A 111 -5.34 8.67 13.03
N LYS A 112 -5.14 7.69 12.15
CA LYS A 112 -4.21 6.58 12.40
C LYS A 112 -3.12 6.55 11.35
N ARG A 113 -1.91 6.82 11.83
CA ARG A 113 -0.66 6.80 11.08
C ARG A 113 0.25 5.79 11.76
N LEU A 114 1.05 5.07 10.99
CA LEU A 114 1.97 4.07 11.50
C LEU A 114 3.38 4.30 10.96
N ILE A 115 4.38 3.96 11.76
CA ILE A 115 5.78 4.20 11.46
C ILE A 115 6.57 2.93 11.71
N PHE A 116 7.57 2.67 10.88
CA PHE A 116 8.52 1.63 11.16
C PHE A 116 9.53 2.06 12.23
N PRO A 117 9.86 1.22 13.22
CA PRO A 117 10.89 1.54 14.22
C PRO A 117 12.21 2.00 13.60
N PHE A 118 12.70 1.32 12.56
CA PHE A 118 13.94 1.71 11.89
C PHE A 118 13.88 3.08 11.20
N GLU A 119 12.70 3.53 10.73
CA GLU A 119 12.54 4.87 10.14
C GLU A 119 12.61 5.93 11.24
N LEU A 120 12.04 5.63 12.41
CA LEU A 120 12.13 6.50 13.59
C LEU A 120 13.58 6.59 14.09
N ASP A 121 14.29 5.47 14.20
CA ASP A 121 15.68 5.43 14.66
C ASP A 121 16.60 6.20 13.70
N ALA A 122 16.42 6.02 12.39
CA ALA A 122 17.16 6.76 11.36
C ALA A 122 16.93 8.27 11.49
N TRP A 123 15.69 8.68 11.73
CA TRP A 123 15.35 10.08 11.94
C TRP A 123 15.95 10.66 13.22
N MET A 124 15.90 9.91 14.33
CA MET A 124 16.47 10.33 15.62
C MET A 124 18.01 10.44 15.57
N THR A 125 18.66 9.52 14.86
CA THR A 125 20.13 9.45 14.77
C THR A 125 20.71 10.28 13.63
N GLY A 126 19.88 10.70 12.66
CA GLY A 126 20.33 11.33 11.42
C GLY A 126 21.05 10.38 10.45
N MET A 127 21.12 9.08 10.77
CA MET A 127 21.73 8.07 9.91
C MET A 127 20.74 7.61 8.83
N PRO A 128 21.22 7.12 7.66
CA PRO A 128 20.33 6.54 6.67
C PRO A 128 19.60 5.32 7.26
N PRO A 129 18.30 5.13 6.92
CA PRO A 129 17.54 4.01 7.45
C PRO A 129 18.09 2.68 6.95
N LYS A 130 18.05 1.67 7.83
CA LYS A 130 18.49 0.30 7.50
C LYS A 130 17.77 -0.25 6.25
N PHE A 131 16.52 0.14 6.05
CA PHE A 131 15.73 -0.24 4.89
C PHE A 131 15.17 0.99 4.19
N ILE A 132 15.23 0.96 2.85
CA ILE A 132 14.68 2.02 2.01
C ILE A 132 13.31 1.58 1.51
N ARG A 133 12.34 2.47 1.63
CA ARG A 133 10.96 2.26 1.20
C ARG A 133 10.60 3.28 0.15
N ASP A 134 10.12 2.81 -1.00
CA ASP A 134 9.67 3.69 -2.07
C ASP A 134 8.15 3.93 -1.94
N LYS A 135 7.78 5.19 -1.77
CA LYS A 135 6.37 5.61 -1.70
C LYS A 135 5.64 5.39 -3.02
N SER A 136 6.35 5.37 -4.15
CA SER A 136 5.77 5.11 -5.47
C SER A 136 5.21 3.69 -5.57
N LEU A 137 5.92 2.72 -4.98
CA LEU A 137 5.57 1.30 -4.95
C LEU A 137 4.49 0.98 -3.90
N MET A 138 4.34 1.84 -2.88
CA MET A 138 3.35 1.64 -1.83
C MET A 138 1.91 1.69 -2.39
N HIS A 139 1.05 0.84 -1.87
CA HIS A 139 -0.36 0.78 -2.29
C HIS A 139 -1.04 2.15 -2.11
N PRO A 140 -1.85 2.64 -3.08
CA PRO A 140 -2.46 3.98 -3.03
C PRO A 140 -3.22 4.27 -1.73
N ARG A 141 -3.95 3.25 -1.23
CA ARG A 141 -4.70 3.33 0.03
C ARG A 141 -3.84 3.65 1.26
N LEU A 142 -2.58 3.22 1.25
CA LEU A 142 -1.61 3.39 2.33
C LEU A 142 -0.78 4.68 2.19
N ARG A 143 -0.77 5.29 1.00
CA ARG A 143 -0.16 6.61 0.74
C ARG A 143 -0.96 7.78 1.30
N GLY A 144 -2.21 7.56 1.70
CA GLY A 144 -3.12 8.66 2.05
C GLY A 144 -3.58 9.47 0.84
N ALA A 145 -3.29 9.01 -0.38
CA ALA A 145 -3.96 9.48 -1.57
C ALA A 145 -5.44 9.09 -1.41
N LYS A 146 -6.33 10.09 -1.33
CA LYS A 146 -7.75 9.85 -1.64
C LYS A 146 -7.73 9.11 -2.97
N ALA A 147 -8.29 7.90 -3.02
CA ALA A 147 -8.36 7.14 -4.24
C ALA A 147 -8.97 8.06 -5.30
N SER A 148 -8.14 8.67 -6.16
CA SER A 148 -8.64 9.17 -7.42
C SER A 148 -9.12 7.91 -8.08
N VAL A 149 -10.43 7.83 -8.27
CA VAL A 149 -11.09 6.82 -9.08
C VAL A 149 -10.42 6.86 -10.44
N SER A 150 -9.34 6.11 -10.60
CA SER A 150 -8.89 5.67 -11.90
C SER A 150 -9.78 4.47 -12.16
N THR A 151 -10.91 4.76 -12.79
CA THR A 151 -11.57 3.78 -13.64
C THR A 151 -10.48 3.30 -14.60
N GLN A 152 -9.80 2.21 -14.25
CA GLN A 152 -9.07 1.44 -15.23
C GLN A 152 -10.15 0.83 -16.13
N THR A 153 -10.53 1.61 -17.14
CA THR A 153 -11.13 1.07 -18.35
C THR A 153 -10.18 -0.01 -18.81
N ILE A 154 -10.61 -1.25 -18.64
CA ILE A 154 -10.01 -2.40 -19.29
C ILE A 154 -10.10 -2.11 -20.79
N GLN A 155 -9.02 -1.61 -21.38
CA GLN A 155 -8.84 -1.70 -22.83
C GLN A 155 -8.62 -3.18 -23.12
N ILE A 156 -9.73 -3.87 -23.37
CA ILE A 156 -9.71 -5.14 -24.08
C ILE A 156 -9.14 -4.78 -25.45
N LEU A 157 -7.91 -5.22 -25.70
CA LEU A 157 -7.26 -5.18 -27.00
C LEU A 157 -7.80 -6.37 -27.80
N PRO A 158 -8.67 -6.21 -28.82
CA PRO A 158 -8.80 -7.24 -29.82
C PRO A 158 -7.66 -7.05 -30.80
N GLY A 159 -6.75 -8.03 -30.85
CA GLY A 159 -5.78 -8.11 -31.91
C GLY A 159 -6.50 -8.10 -33.26
N SER A 160 -6.01 -7.31 -34.20
CA SER A 160 -6.27 -7.52 -35.62
C SER A 160 -5.18 -6.85 -36.44
N ALA A 161 -4.65 -7.67 -37.33
CA ALA A 161 -3.53 -7.41 -38.21
C ALA A 161 -3.77 -6.22 -39.14
N SER A 162 -2.66 -5.57 -39.49
CA SER A 162 -2.53 -4.66 -40.62
C SER A 162 -2.99 -5.32 -41.92
N GLY A 163 -4.00 -4.74 -42.57
CA GLY A 163 -4.42 -5.03 -43.94
C GLY A 163 -5.02 -3.76 -44.57
N PRO A 164 -4.74 -3.47 -45.85
CA PRO A 164 -5.02 -2.16 -46.44
C PRO A 164 -6.49 -1.94 -46.78
N GLN A 165 -6.86 -0.66 -46.74
CA GLN A 165 -8.19 -0.10 -46.97
C GLN A 165 -8.73 -0.42 -48.38
N ALA A 166 -9.99 -0.85 -48.46
CA ALA A 166 -10.81 -0.78 -49.66
C ALA A 166 -11.97 0.20 -49.40
N THR A 167 -11.99 1.28 -50.19
CA THR A 167 -13.04 2.29 -50.21
C THR A 167 -14.28 1.75 -50.93
N THR A 168 -15.42 1.72 -50.25
CA THR A 168 -16.72 1.69 -50.93
C THR A 168 -17.77 2.36 -50.06
N SER A 169 -18.20 3.54 -50.49
CA SER A 169 -19.32 4.29 -49.93
C SER A 169 -20.63 3.68 -50.45
N THR A 170 -21.50 3.25 -49.55
CA THR A 170 -22.92 3.02 -49.87
C THR A 170 -23.77 3.80 -48.88
N PHE A 171 -24.48 4.77 -49.44
CA PHE A 171 -25.51 5.60 -48.83
C PHE A 171 -26.58 4.73 -48.14
N PHE A 172 -26.92 5.07 -46.90
CA PHE A 172 -28.08 4.54 -46.19
C PHE A 172 -29.22 5.56 -46.29
N LEU A 173 -30.32 5.20 -46.95
CA LEU A 173 -31.58 5.95 -46.98
C LEU A 173 -32.53 5.40 -45.89
N PRO A 174 -33.25 6.25 -45.14
CA PRO A 174 -34.24 5.80 -44.15
C PRO A 174 -35.60 5.45 -44.80
N PRO A 175 -36.37 4.49 -44.25
CA PRO A 175 -37.64 4.09 -44.83
C PRO A 175 -38.81 5.00 -44.40
N ASN A 176 -39.52 5.47 -45.43
CA ASN A 176 -40.91 5.93 -45.53
C ASN A 176 -41.77 6.02 -44.24
N PHE A 177 -42.24 7.24 -43.96
CA PHE A 177 -43.53 7.50 -43.32
C PHE A 177 -44.40 8.31 -44.29
N LEU A 178 -45.50 7.70 -44.76
CA LEU A 178 -46.53 8.30 -45.60
C LEU A 178 -47.67 8.90 -44.72
N PRO A 179 -48.50 9.82 -45.26
CA PRO A 179 -49.15 10.91 -44.52
C PRO A 179 -50.58 10.57 -44.07
N PRO A 180 -51.21 11.42 -43.23
CA PRO A 180 -52.66 11.46 -43.14
C PRO A 180 -53.28 12.48 -44.12
N LYS A 181 -54.38 12.05 -44.74
CA LYS A 181 -55.32 12.88 -45.50
C LYS A 181 -56.17 13.73 -44.56
N ARG A 182 -56.25 15.03 -44.79
CA ARG A 182 -57.49 15.80 -45.11
C ARG A 182 -57.18 17.28 -45.21
#